data_AF-A0A2N5A386-F1
#
_entry.id   AF-A0A2N5A386-F1
#
_cell.length_a   1.000
_cell.length_b   1.000
_cell.length_c   1.000
_cell.angle_alpha   90.00
_cell.angle_beta   90.00
_cell.angle_gamma   90.00
#
_symmetry.space_group_name_H-M   'P 1'
#
loop_
_entity.id
_entity.type
_entity.pdbx_description
1 polymer ?
#
loop_
_entity_poly.entity_id
_entity_poly.type
_entity_poly.pdbx_seq_one_letter_code
_entity_poly.pdbx_strand_id
1 'polypeptide(L)'
;MAIFDGHNDLLLNLWLHHREDPVSAFFAGIENGHLDYPRIRQGGLAGGLFALFVPPQEYIARVAPQYASEAWDPRAILWQQLAILKAICAHDASRARLCLSAADIERCRQDNALAMVAHIEG
;
A
#
# COMPACT_ATOMS: atom_id res chain seq x y z
N MET A 1 2.97 -17.61 -13.57
CA MET A 1 2.47 -17.99 -12.22
C MET A 1 1.97 -16.72 -11.57
N ALA A 2 0.77 -16.73 -10.96
CA ALA A 2 0.25 -15.57 -10.23
C ALA A 2 0.82 -15.61 -8.80
N ILE A 3 1.55 -14.57 -8.39
CA ILE A 3 2.18 -14.50 -7.07
C ILE A 3 1.21 -13.82 -6.10
N PHE A 4 1.03 -14.41 -4.93
CA PHE A 4 0.38 -13.75 -3.80
C PHE A 4 1.43 -13.51 -2.72
N ASP A 5 1.70 -12.25 -2.43
CA ASP A 5 2.75 -11.85 -1.50
C ASP A 5 2.25 -11.86 -0.04
N GLY A 6 3.07 -12.41 0.85
CA GLY A 6 2.72 -12.58 2.25
C GLY A 6 2.87 -11.31 3.09
N HIS A 7 3.65 -10.32 2.63
CA HIS A 7 3.89 -9.07 3.36
C HIS A 7 4.62 -8.05 2.48
N ASN A 8 4.12 -6.81 2.45
CA ASN A 8 4.87 -5.67 1.94
C ASN A 8 4.51 -4.35 2.61
N ASP A 9 5.45 -3.41 2.53
CA ASP A 9 5.39 -2.06 3.12
C ASP A 9 5.09 -0.97 2.09
N LEU A 10 4.36 -1.28 1.02
CA LEU A 10 3.99 -0.29 0.00
C LEU A 10 3.31 0.94 0.62
N LEU A 11 2.40 0.72 1.58
CA LEU A 11 1.63 1.79 2.21
C LEU A 11 2.51 2.70 3.06
N LEU A 12 3.52 2.15 3.75
CA LEU A 12 4.52 2.94 4.48
C LEU A 12 5.30 3.84 3.52
N ASN A 13 5.77 3.29 2.39
CA ASN A 13 6.53 4.07 1.41
C ASN A 13 5.69 5.21 0.81
N LEU A 14 4.44 4.94 0.43
CA LEU A 14 3.52 5.97 -0.07
C LEU A 14 3.21 7.03 1.00
N TRP A 15 3.04 6.61 2.26
CA TRP A 15 2.78 7.51 3.38
C TRP A 15 3.97 8.41 3.75
N LEU A 16 5.21 7.93 3.60
CA LEU A 16 6.44 8.69 3.89
C LEU A 16 6.88 9.60 2.74
N HIS A 17 6.61 9.23 1.49
CA HIS A 17 7.22 9.92 0.34
C HIS A 17 6.22 10.50 -0.66
N HIS A 18 4.95 10.10 -0.58
CA HIS A 18 3.92 10.48 -1.55
C HIS A 18 2.57 10.81 -0.88
N ARG A 19 2.58 11.26 0.39
CA ARG A 19 1.36 11.46 1.20
C ARG A 19 0.35 12.43 0.56
N GLU A 20 0.83 13.38 -0.23
CA GLU A 20 -0.01 14.40 -0.90
C GLU A 20 -0.86 13.82 -2.03
N ASP A 21 -0.30 12.92 -2.84
CA ASP A 21 -1.00 12.23 -3.93
C ASP A 21 -0.53 10.77 -4.11
N PRO A 22 -0.88 9.89 -3.17
CA PRO A 22 -0.36 8.53 -3.13
C PRO A 22 -0.99 7.64 -4.22
N VAL A 23 -2.19 7.99 -4.70
CA VAL A 23 -2.89 7.24 -5.75
C VAL A 23 -2.21 7.45 -7.09
N SER A 24 -1.93 8.70 -7.48
CA SER A 24 -1.20 8.98 -8.71
C SER A 24 0.21 8.39 -8.66
N ALA A 25 0.91 8.53 -7.53
CA ALA A 25 2.24 7.93 -7.34
C ALA A 25 2.21 6.40 -7.54
N PHE A 26 1.25 5.70 -6.94
CA PHE A 26 1.10 4.25 -7.10
C PHE A 26 0.84 3.85 -8.56
N PHE A 27 -0.06 4.54 -9.27
CA PHE A 27 -0.46 4.13 -10.62
C PHE A 27 0.48 4.58 -11.73
N ALA A 28 1.16 5.72 -11.55
CA ALA A 28 2.15 6.24 -12.51
C ALA A 28 3.52 5.57 -12.35
N GLY A 29 3.84 5.09 -11.15
CA GLY A 29 5.15 4.58 -10.79
C GLY A 29 5.92 5.58 -9.92
N ILE A 30 6.83 5.05 -9.11
CA ILE A 30 7.66 5.84 -8.18
C ILE A 30 9.14 5.61 -8.46
N GLU A 31 9.96 6.64 -8.23
CA GLU A 31 11.41 6.58 -8.48
C GLU A 31 12.11 5.59 -7.54
N ASN A 32 11.76 5.62 -6.25
CA ASN A 32 12.36 4.81 -5.20
C ASN A 32 11.32 3.92 -4.50
N GLY A 33 11.73 2.71 -4.10
CA GLY A 33 10.87 1.70 -3.47
C GLY A 33 10.88 0.39 -4.27
N HIS A 34 10.11 -0.60 -3.83
CA HIS A 34 10.04 -1.92 -4.49
C HIS A 34 8.76 -2.14 -5.31
N LEU A 35 7.66 -1.50 -4.92
CA LEU A 35 6.34 -1.74 -5.49
C LEU A 35 5.71 -0.43 -5.96
N ASP A 36 5.15 -0.51 -7.16
CA ASP A 36 4.16 0.40 -7.73
C ASP A 36 3.35 -0.40 -8.76
N TYR A 37 2.27 0.18 -9.27
CA TYR A 37 1.40 -0.55 -10.19
C TYR A 37 2.13 -1.05 -11.45
N PRO A 38 2.92 -0.23 -12.18
CA PRO A 38 3.68 -0.72 -13.33
C PRO A 38 4.57 -1.93 -13.01
N ARG A 39 5.35 -1.89 -11.93
CA ARG A 39 6.22 -3.01 -11.52
C ARG A 39 5.45 -4.22 -11.05
N ILE A 40 4.34 -4.04 -10.32
CA ILE A 40 3.42 -5.11 -9.93
C ILE A 40 2.90 -5.86 -11.16
N ARG A 41 2.49 -5.11 -12.19
CA ARG A 41 1.99 -5.70 -13.45
C ARG A 41 3.10 -6.43 -14.21
N GLN A 42 4.29 -5.85 -14.30
CA GLN A 42 5.43 -6.47 -14.95
C GLN A 42 5.90 -7.74 -14.21
N GLY A 43 5.89 -7.72 -12.88
CA GLY A 43 6.33 -8.82 -12.01
C GLY A 43 5.29 -9.92 -11.79
N GLY A 44 4.04 -9.72 -12.24
CA GLY A 44 2.98 -10.73 -12.10
C GLY A 44 2.48 -10.92 -10.66
N LEU A 45 2.59 -9.88 -9.83
CA LEU A 45 1.99 -9.89 -8.50
C LEU A 45 0.47 -9.75 -8.62
N ALA A 46 -0.25 -10.78 -8.21
CA ALA A 46 -1.71 -10.85 -8.30
C ALA A 46 -2.42 -10.34 -7.04
N GLY A 47 -1.72 -10.27 -5.92
CA GLY A 47 -2.24 -9.74 -4.67
C GLY A 47 -1.25 -9.87 -3.53
N GLY A 48 -1.63 -9.39 -2.35
CA GLY A 48 -0.84 -9.57 -1.15
C GLY A 48 -1.43 -8.94 0.10
N LEU A 49 -0.68 -9.09 1.19
CA LEU A 49 -0.93 -8.39 2.45
C LEU A 49 -0.19 -7.05 2.44
N PHE A 50 -0.94 -5.95 2.51
CA PHE A 50 -0.42 -4.58 2.51
C PHE A 50 -0.41 -4.07 3.95
N ALA A 51 0.78 -3.94 4.52
CA ALA A 51 0.97 -3.67 5.93
C ALA A 51 0.59 -2.22 6.30
N LEU A 52 -0.10 -2.09 7.42
CA LEU A 52 -0.31 -0.86 8.18
C LEU A 52 0.68 -0.92 9.34
N PHE A 53 1.79 -0.21 9.20
CA PHE A 53 2.89 -0.25 10.16
C PHE A 53 3.09 1.12 10.81
N VAL A 54 3.24 1.18 12.14
CA VAL A 54 3.55 2.44 12.84
C VAL A 54 5.07 2.52 13.04
N PRO A 55 5.81 3.29 12.21
CA PRO A 55 7.25 3.40 12.38
C PRO A 55 7.62 4.12 13.67
N PRO A 56 8.73 3.72 14.33
CA PRO A 56 9.33 4.49 15.41
C PRO A 56 9.61 5.94 14.98
N GLN A 57 9.49 6.90 15.89
CA GLN A 57 9.70 8.31 15.57
C GLN A 57 11.12 8.59 15.04
N GLU A 58 12.13 7.90 15.57
CA GLU A 58 13.52 7.96 15.08
C GLU A 58 13.68 7.49 13.63
N TYR A 59 12.85 6.53 13.20
CA TYR A 59 12.84 6.09 11.80
C TYR A 59 12.29 7.18 10.89
N ILE A 60 11.18 7.82 11.29
CA ILE A 60 10.60 8.95 10.54
C ILE A 60 11.61 10.09 10.45
N ALA A 61 12.26 10.47 11.56
CA ALA A 61 13.26 11.53 11.57
C ALA A 61 14.45 11.26 10.63
N ARG A 62 14.81 9.99 10.43
CA ARG A 62 15.90 9.59 9.53
C ARG A 62 15.47 9.53 8.06
N VAL A 63 14.27 9.00 7.78
CA VAL A 63 13.83 8.65 6.41
C VAL A 63 12.96 9.72 5.77
N ALA A 64 12.18 10.43 6.57
CA ALA A 64 11.31 11.53 6.14
C ALA A 64 11.43 12.70 7.16
N PRO A 65 12.61 13.35 7.25
CA PRO A 65 12.88 14.40 8.24
C PRO A 65 11.90 15.57 8.19
N GLN A 66 11.27 15.82 7.05
CA GLN A 66 10.20 16.82 6.90
C GLN A 66 8.98 16.57 7.80
N TYR A 67 8.78 15.32 8.26
CA TYR A 67 7.70 14.94 9.17
C TYR A 67 8.17 14.72 10.62
N ALA A 68 9.46 14.97 10.92
CA ALA A 68 10.03 14.68 12.24
C ALA A 68 9.38 15.48 13.39
N SER A 69 8.83 16.67 13.09
CA SER A 69 8.15 17.55 14.04
C SER A 69 6.64 17.30 14.14
N GLU A 70 6.06 16.42 13.31
CA GLU A 70 4.65 16.06 13.42
C GLU A 70 4.40 15.27 14.71
N ALA A 71 3.19 15.42 15.27
CA ALA A 71 2.80 14.64 16.44
C ALA A 71 2.79 13.14 16.11
N TRP A 72 3.51 12.36 16.91
CA TRP A 72 3.52 10.90 16.76
C TRP A 72 2.28 10.31 17.44
N ASP A 73 1.25 10.02 16.65
CA ASP A 73 0.03 9.33 17.07
C ASP A 73 -0.11 8.01 16.28
N PRO A 74 0.16 6.85 16.92
CA PRO A 74 0.07 5.53 16.28
C PRO A 74 -1.28 5.26 15.61
N ARG A 75 -2.37 5.71 16.24
CA ARG A 75 -3.71 5.45 15.72
C ARG A 75 -3.95 6.28 14.47
N ALA A 76 -3.57 7.56 14.48
CA ALA A 76 -3.66 8.41 13.29
C ALA A 76 -2.82 7.86 12.13
N ILE A 77 -1.61 7.38 12.41
CA ILE A 77 -0.70 6.79 11.40
C ILE A 77 -1.33 5.56 10.74
N LEU A 78 -1.89 4.63 11.53
CA LEU A 78 -2.60 3.46 11.00
C LEU A 78 -3.77 3.86 10.09
N TRP A 79 -4.60 4.80 10.53
CA TRP A 79 -5.74 5.27 9.75
C TRP A 79 -5.32 5.97 8.45
N GLN A 80 -4.23 6.73 8.47
CA GLN A 80 -3.70 7.38 7.27
C GLN A 80 -3.24 6.36 6.22
N GLN A 81 -2.53 5.29 6.63
CA GLN A 81 -2.13 4.23 5.70
C GLN A 81 -3.34 3.43 5.17
N LEU A 82 -4.33 3.14 6.01
CA LEU A 82 -5.56 2.49 5.57
C LEU A 82 -6.35 3.38 4.59
N ALA A 83 -6.33 4.70 4.79
CA ALA A 83 -6.95 5.64 3.85
C ALA A 83 -6.27 5.58 2.47
N ILE A 84 -4.93 5.48 2.42
CA ILE A 84 -4.19 5.28 1.16
C ILE A 84 -4.65 4.00 0.44
N LEU A 85 -4.69 2.87 1.16
CA LEU A 85 -5.14 1.59 0.60
C LEU A 85 -6.54 1.70 -0.01
N LYS A 86 -7.48 2.30 0.73
CA LYS A 86 -8.87 2.49 0.28
C LYS A 86 -8.94 3.43 -0.92
N ALA A 87 -8.14 4.49 -0.95
CA ALA A 87 -8.11 5.44 -2.05
C ALA A 87 -7.60 4.78 -3.35
N ILE A 88 -6.55 3.95 -3.27
CA ILE A 88 -6.05 3.15 -4.40
C ILE A 88 -7.17 2.25 -4.95
N CYS A 89 -7.85 1.51 -4.08
CA CYS A 89 -8.92 0.59 -4.50
C CYS A 89 -10.16 1.30 -5.05
N ALA A 90 -10.45 2.51 -4.57
CA ALA A 90 -11.59 3.31 -5.04
C ALA A 90 -11.32 4.01 -6.38
N HIS A 91 -10.05 4.20 -6.76
CA HIS A 91 -9.67 4.89 -7.99
C HIS A 91 -10.06 4.10 -9.24
N ASP A 92 -9.77 2.79 -9.28
CA ASP A 92 -10.12 1.91 -10.39
C ASP A 92 -10.23 0.44 -9.94
N ALA A 93 -11.46 -0.01 -9.73
CA ALA A 93 -11.77 -1.37 -9.28
C ALA A 93 -11.42 -2.46 -10.32
N SER A 94 -11.22 -2.10 -11.59
CA SER A 94 -10.72 -3.05 -12.61
C SER A 94 -9.23 -3.36 -12.42
N ARG A 95 -8.49 -2.47 -11.74
CA ARG A 95 -7.04 -2.56 -11.55
C ARG A 95 -6.65 -3.08 -10.17
N ALA A 96 -7.30 -2.61 -9.10
CA ALA A 96 -6.99 -3.00 -7.73
C ALA A 96 -8.26 -3.00 -6.85
N ARG A 97 -8.37 -3.96 -5.92
CA ARG A 97 -9.55 -4.09 -5.06
C ARG A 97 -9.17 -4.47 -3.62
N LEU A 98 -9.88 -3.84 -2.68
CA LEU A 98 -9.85 -4.23 -1.28
C LEU A 98 -10.60 -5.56 -1.12
N CYS A 99 -9.91 -6.55 -0.58
CA CYS A 99 -10.45 -7.89 -0.34
C CYS A 99 -10.69 -8.10 1.14
N LEU A 100 -11.89 -8.55 1.52
CA LEU A 100 -12.27 -8.84 2.90
C LEU A 100 -12.49 -10.34 3.15
N SER A 101 -12.38 -11.14 2.10
CA SER A 101 -12.56 -12.59 2.13
C SER A 101 -11.67 -13.29 1.10
N ALA A 102 -11.46 -14.59 1.27
CA ALA A 102 -10.80 -15.42 0.26
C ALA A 102 -11.56 -15.44 -1.08
N ALA A 103 -12.88 -15.29 -1.05
CA ALA A 103 -13.71 -15.20 -2.25
C ALA A 103 -13.42 -13.92 -3.05
N ASP A 104 -13.15 -12.79 -2.38
CA ASP A 104 -12.75 -11.54 -3.04
C ASP A 104 -11.40 -11.69 -3.73
N ILE A 105 -10.44 -12.36 -3.09
CA ILE A 105 -9.11 -12.63 -3.64
C ILE A 105 -9.23 -13.49 -4.91
N GLU A 106 -10.02 -14.57 -4.84
CA GLU A 106 -10.25 -15.45 -5.98
C GLU A 106 -10.94 -14.71 -7.13
N ARG A 107 -11.88 -13.80 -6.84
CA ARG A 107 -12.51 -12.96 -7.84
C ARG A 107 -11.50 -12.02 -8.52
N CYS A 108 -10.63 -11.37 -7.75
CA CYS A 108 -9.58 -10.52 -8.30
C CYS A 108 -8.64 -11.30 -9.23
N ARG A 109 -8.30 -12.54 -8.88
CA ARG A 109 -7.49 -13.44 -9.71
C ARG A 109 -8.16 -13.74 -11.06
N GLN A 110 -9.48 -13.97 -11.07
CA GLN A 110 -10.25 -14.23 -12.29
C GLN A 110 -10.32 -12.99 -13.20
N ASP A 111 -10.51 -11.82 -12.60
CA ASP A 111 -10.66 -10.57 -13.33
C ASP A 111 -9.32 -9.87 -13.62
N ASN A 112 -8.19 -10.47 -13.23
CA ASN A 112 -6.85 -9.92 -13.37
C ASN A 112 -6.61 -8.56 -12.66
N ALA A 113 -7.37 -8.29 -11.59
CA ALA A 113 -7.18 -7.14 -10.71
C ALA A 113 -6.22 -7.51 -9.55
N LEU A 114 -5.48 -6.53 -9.04
CA LEU A 114 -4.65 -6.70 -7.85
C LEU A 114 -5.55 -6.88 -6.61
N ALA A 115 -5.42 -8.02 -5.94
CA ALA A 115 -6.09 -8.28 -4.67
C ALA A 115 -5.31 -7.64 -3.51
N MET A 116 -5.87 -6.64 -2.86
CA MET A 116 -5.25 -5.96 -1.74
C MET A 116 -5.94 -6.29 -0.43
N VAL A 117 -5.21 -6.87 0.53
CA VAL A 117 -5.71 -7.17 1.87
C VAL A 117 -4.98 -6.27 2.88
N ALA A 118 -5.73 -5.58 3.73
CA ALA A 118 -5.14 -4.81 4.82
C ALA A 118 -4.57 -5.76 5.89
N HIS A 119 -3.33 -5.54 6.29
CA HIS A 119 -2.65 -6.27 7.36
C HIS A 119 -2.14 -5.28 8.40
N ILE A 120 -2.31 -5.54 9.69
CA ILE A 120 -1.72 -4.71 10.76
C ILE A 120 -0.44 -5.40 11.20
N GLU A 121 0.70 -4.71 11.11
CA GLU A 121 1.99 -5.14 11.62
C GLU A 121 2.30 -4.40 12.92
N GLY A 122 2.34 -5.13 14.04
CA GLY A 122 2.58 -4.58 15.37
C GLY A 122 2.51 -5.61 16.47
#